data_AF-A0AA47NSV7-F1
#
_entry.id   AF-A0AA47NSV7-F1
#
_cell.length_a   1.000
_cell.length_b   1.000
_cell.length_c   1.000
_cell.angle_alpha   90.00
_cell.angle_beta   90.00
_cell.angle_gamma   90.00
#
_symmetry.space_group_name_H-M   'P 1'
#
loop_
_entity.id
_entity.type
_entity.pdbx_description
1 polymer ?
#
loop_
_entity_poly.entity_id
_entity_poly.type
_entity_poly.pdbx_seq_one_letter_code
_entity_poly.pdbx_strand_id
1 'polypeptide(L)'
;MYFSTVSVDRKQEEKTGGRKATDKTEDQELEPGNLEDDVVLKDTIQAATWCQLQSFKDSVSLPEVIGMEGWEQMAASTERKSDDGGDEEKTCKKIKPFQFSFRLHTDYELFCVEMMDRRNLKVFASFESNTSVAPHDSNVV
;
A
#
# COMPACT_ATOMS: atom_id res chain seq x y z
N MET A 1 -25.69 -39.40 -30.53
CA MET A 1 -27.13 -39.60 -30.22
C MET A 1 -27.80 -38.24 -30.32
N TYR A 2 -28.93 -38.14 -31.03
CA TYR A 2 -29.80 -36.98 -30.99
C TYR A 2 -30.87 -37.21 -29.92
N PHE A 3 -31.13 -36.22 -29.08
CA PHE A 3 -32.34 -36.12 -28.28
C PHE A 3 -32.83 -34.67 -28.28
N SER A 4 -33.86 -34.41 -29.08
CA SER A 4 -34.80 -33.32 -28.82
C SER A 4 -35.76 -33.76 -27.71
N THR A 5 -36.34 -32.83 -26.94
CA THR A 5 -37.78 -32.49 -27.03
C THR A 5 -38.26 -31.49 -25.95
N VAL A 6 -39.22 -30.66 -26.38
CA VAL A 6 -40.37 -30.00 -25.70
C VAL A 6 -40.22 -29.09 -24.46
N SER A 7 -40.86 -27.93 -24.60
CA SER A 7 -41.28 -26.95 -23.60
C SER A 7 -42.54 -27.39 -22.82
N VAL A 8 -42.72 -26.89 -21.59
CA VAL A 8 -44.00 -26.78 -20.83
C VAL A 8 -43.71 -25.90 -19.58
N ASP A 9 -44.56 -24.98 -19.10
CA ASP A 9 -45.71 -24.29 -19.71
C ASP A 9 -45.78 -22.82 -19.17
N ARG A 10 -46.98 -22.24 -18.98
CA ARG A 10 -47.26 -20.85 -18.62
C ARG A 10 -47.42 -20.61 -17.11
N LYS A 11 -47.19 -19.35 -16.68
CA LYS A 11 -48.11 -18.68 -15.74
C LYS A 11 -48.24 -17.18 -16.03
N GLN A 12 -49.45 -16.67 -15.80
CA GLN A 12 -49.97 -15.35 -16.16
C GLN A 12 -49.66 -14.24 -15.13
N GLU A 13 -49.64 -12.99 -15.63
CA GLU A 13 -50.14 -11.72 -15.02
C GLU A 13 -49.65 -11.29 -13.60
N GLU A 14 -49.49 -10.01 -13.24
CA GLU A 14 -50.13 -8.77 -13.73
C GLU A 14 -49.20 -7.53 -13.57
N LYS A 15 -49.60 -6.41 -14.18
CA LYS A 15 -49.01 -5.06 -14.12
C LYS A 15 -48.59 -4.58 -12.72
N THR A 16 -47.49 -3.81 -12.65
CA THR A 16 -47.57 -2.39 -12.24
C THR A 16 -46.27 -1.61 -12.50
N GLY A 17 -46.44 -0.32 -12.82
CA GLY A 17 -45.53 0.74 -12.36
C GLY A 17 -44.30 0.98 -13.23
N GLY A 18 -44.37 1.97 -14.13
CA GLY A 18 -43.21 2.33 -14.95
C GLY A 18 -42.16 3.15 -14.19
N ARG A 19 -40.93 3.16 -14.72
CA ARG A 19 -40.15 4.38 -14.88
C ARG A 19 -39.18 4.25 -16.06
N LYS A 20 -39.23 5.30 -16.87
CA LYS A 20 -38.44 5.64 -18.05
C LYS A 20 -36.98 5.20 -17.94
N ALA A 21 -36.48 4.49 -18.96
CA ALA A 21 -35.05 4.29 -19.13
C ALA A 21 -34.35 5.62 -19.46
N THR A 22 -33.37 5.95 -18.64
CA THR A 22 -32.19 6.76 -18.97
C THR A 22 -31.05 5.99 -18.31
N ASP A 23 -30.37 5.10 -19.02
CA ASP A 23 -29.31 5.51 -19.95
C ASP A 23 -28.36 6.51 -19.26
N LYS A 24 -27.54 5.94 -18.37
CA LYS A 24 -26.24 6.41 -17.87
C LYS A 24 -25.57 5.23 -17.14
N THR A 25 -25.32 4.15 -17.88
CA THR A 25 -24.18 3.30 -17.53
C THR A 25 -22.98 4.06 -18.06
N GLU A 26 -22.46 4.97 -17.26
CA GLU A 26 -21.12 5.47 -17.46
C GLU A 26 -20.21 4.25 -17.26
N ASP A 27 -19.69 3.73 -18.37
CA ASP A 27 -18.52 2.87 -18.36
C ASP A 27 -17.48 3.58 -17.49
N GLN A 28 -17.26 3.05 -16.29
CA GLN A 28 -16.02 3.30 -15.58
C GLN A 28 -14.95 2.58 -16.41
N GLU A 29 -14.44 3.29 -17.41
CA GLU A 29 -13.05 3.12 -17.83
C GLU A 29 -12.22 3.23 -16.55
N LEU A 30 -11.87 2.05 -16.02
CA LEU A 30 -10.76 1.90 -15.10
C LEU A 30 -9.54 2.30 -15.91
N GLU A 31 -9.25 3.61 -15.91
CA GLU A 31 -8.01 4.22 -16.37
C GLU A 31 -6.86 3.27 -16.04
N PRO A 32 -5.97 2.94 -17.00
CA PRO A 32 -4.91 1.96 -16.77
C PRO A 32 -4.00 2.46 -15.65
N GLY A 33 -4.28 1.96 -14.44
CA GLY A 33 -3.77 2.46 -13.17
C GLY A 33 -2.27 2.27 -13.04
N ASN A 34 -1.52 3.20 -13.63
CA ASN A 34 -0.20 3.66 -13.22
C ASN A 34 0.70 2.54 -12.67
N LEU A 35 1.25 1.69 -13.56
CA LEU A 35 2.04 0.50 -13.20
C LEU A 35 3.11 0.73 -12.11
N GLU A 36 3.64 1.95 -11.99
CA GLU A 36 4.64 2.27 -10.96
C GLU A 36 4.09 2.40 -9.52
N ASP A 37 2.78 2.64 -9.33
CA ASP A 37 2.17 2.60 -7.99
C ASP A 37 1.94 1.17 -7.53
N ASP A 38 1.49 0.31 -8.44
CA ASP A 38 1.48 -1.14 -8.25
C ASP A 38 2.89 -1.61 -7.90
N VAL A 39 3.95 -1.17 -8.62
CA VAL A 39 5.35 -1.50 -8.26
C VAL A 39 5.73 -1.12 -6.83
N VAL A 40 5.56 0.15 -6.40
CA VAL A 40 6.00 0.54 -5.04
C VAL A 40 5.18 -0.15 -3.95
N LEU A 41 3.85 -0.26 -4.12
CA LEU A 41 2.99 -0.94 -3.16
C LEU A 41 3.31 -2.44 -3.08
N LYS A 42 3.48 -3.10 -4.22
CA LYS A 42 3.85 -4.52 -4.34
C LYS A 42 5.24 -4.80 -3.79
N ASP A 43 6.23 -3.95 -4.07
CA ASP A 43 7.58 -4.04 -3.53
C ASP A 43 7.55 -3.90 -1.99
N THR A 44 6.72 -2.97 -1.48
CA THR A 44 6.49 -2.78 -0.05
C THR A 44 5.83 -4.02 0.59
N ILE A 45 4.81 -4.60 -0.04
CA ILE A 45 4.16 -5.86 0.41
C ILE A 45 5.14 -7.04 0.37
N GLN A 46 5.96 -7.14 -0.68
CA GLN A 46 6.96 -8.19 -0.83
C GLN A 46 8.06 -8.08 0.24
N ALA A 47 8.54 -6.87 0.53
CA ALA A 47 9.48 -6.61 1.60
C ALA A 47 8.88 -6.87 2.99
N ALA A 48 7.61 -6.49 3.22
CA ALA A 48 6.90 -6.77 4.47
C ALA A 48 6.73 -8.27 4.71
N THR A 49 6.41 -9.02 3.65
CA THR A 49 6.33 -10.49 3.69
C THR A 49 7.69 -11.11 4.04
N TRP A 50 8.80 -10.58 3.50
CA TRP A 50 10.14 -11.04 3.89
C TRP A 50 10.47 -10.71 5.34
N CYS A 51 10.16 -9.49 5.80
CA CYS A 51 10.38 -9.08 7.19
C CYS A 51 9.66 -10.00 8.19
N GLN A 52 8.44 -10.44 7.88
CA GLN A 52 7.70 -11.42 8.70
C GLN A 52 8.33 -12.83 8.74
N LEU A 53 9.19 -13.15 7.77
CA LEU A 53 9.90 -14.43 7.67
C LEU A 53 11.34 -14.37 8.24
N GLN A 54 11.84 -13.19 8.59
CA GLN A 54 13.19 -13.02 9.14
C GLN A 54 13.21 -12.98 10.67
N SER A 55 14.34 -13.41 11.22
CA SER A 55 14.69 -13.21 12.62
C SER A 55 15.65 -12.01 12.73
N PHE A 56 15.09 -10.81 12.88
CA PHE A 56 15.85 -9.61 13.22
C PHE A 56 16.37 -9.68 14.67
N LYS A 57 17.37 -8.86 15.01
CA LYS A 57 17.91 -8.79 16.36
C LYS A 57 17.04 -7.96 17.31
N ASP A 58 16.32 -6.97 16.77
CA ASP A 58 15.29 -6.17 17.45
C ASP A 58 14.04 -6.06 16.54
N SER A 59 13.00 -5.34 16.98
CA SER A 59 11.76 -5.17 16.23
C SER A 59 11.93 -4.27 15.01
N VAL A 60 11.36 -4.72 13.88
CA VAL A 60 11.01 -3.87 12.73
C VAL A 60 9.54 -3.45 12.84
N SER A 61 9.25 -2.18 12.56
CA SER A 61 7.90 -1.70 12.31
C SER A 61 7.59 -1.79 10.82
N LEU A 62 6.53 -2.53 10.48
CA LEU A 62 6.03 -2.62 9.10
C LEU A 62 5.32 -1.31 8.69
N PRO A 63 5.32 -0.97 7.39
CA PRO A 63 4.63 0.20 6.86
C PRO A 63 3.11 0.16 7.12
N GLU A 64 2.53 1.33 7.42
CA GLU A 64 1.09 1.49 7.70
C GLU A 64 0.23 0.99 6.52
N VAL A 65 0.69 1.18 5.28
CA VAL A 65 -0.02 0.77 4.05
C VAL A 65 -0.30 -0.75 3.97
N ILE A 66 0.45 -1.58 4.71
CA ILE A 66 0.22 -3.03 4.79
C ILE A 66 -1.07 -3.37 5.56
N GLY A 67 -1.50 -2.51 6.48
CA GLY A 67 -2.72 -2.66 7.27
C GLY A 67 -3.96 -1.93 6.70
N MET A 68 -3.76 -1.11 5.67
CA MET A 68 -4.81 -0.32 5.00
C MET A 68 -5.69 -1.17 4.08
N GLU A 69 -6.97 -0.79 3.92
CA GLU A 69 -7.86 -1.41 2.93
C GLU A 69 -7.47 -0.96 1.50
N GLY A 70 -7.79 -1.75 0.47
CA GLY A 70 -7.29 -1.51 -0.90
C GLY A 70 -7.58 -0.12 -1.48
N TRP A 71 -8.68 0.52 -1.09
CA TRP A 71 -8.99 1.90 -1.49
C TRP A 71 -8.13 2.95 -0.76
N GLU A 72 -7.79 2.72 0.51
CA GLU A 72 -6.84 3.54 1.27
C GLU A 72 -5.41 3.38 0.71
N GLN A 73 -5.02 2.17 0.33
CA GLN A 73 -3.73 1.90 -0.32
C GLN A 73 -3.60 2.65 -1.65
N MET A 74 -4.65 2.65 -2.48
CA MET A 74 -4.69 3.43 -3.72
C MET A 74 -4.66 4.94 -3.46
N ALA A 75 -5.38 5.43 -2.44
CA ALA A 75 -5.36 6.84 -2.05
C ALA A 75 -3.97 7.29 -1.59
N ALA A 76 -3.32 6.54 -0.69
CA ALA A 76 -1.97 6.81 -0.22
C ALA A 76 -0.93 6.78 -1.36
N SER A 77 -1.08 5.85 -2.30
CA SER A 77 -0.20 5.76 -3.49
C SER A 77 -0.36 6.97 -4.40
N THR A 78 -1.59 7.44 -4.59
CA THR A 78 -1.92 8.64 -5.36
C THR A 78 -1.37 9.90 -4.69
N GLU A 79 -1.61 10.07 -3.37
CA GLU A 79 -1.12 11.21 -2.60
C GLU A 79 0.42 11.30 -2.62
N ARG A 80 1.10 10.15 -2.58
CA ARG A 80 2.56 10.07 -2.68
C ARG A 80 3.11 10.63 -3.99
N LYS A 81 2.39 10.45 -5.10
CA LYS A 81 2.76 10.97 -6.43
C LYS A 81 2.31 12.41 -6.69
N SER A 82 1.36 12.93 -5.92
CA SER A 82 0.89 14.31 -6.06
C SER A 82 2.05 15.28 -5.89
N ASP A 83 2.55 15.85 -6.98
CA ASP A 83 3.67 16.79 -6.92
C ASP A 83 3.19 18.09 -6.26
N ASP A 84 3.78 18.41 -5.11
CA ASP A 84 3.52 19.66 -4.39
C ASP A 84 4.86 20.35 -4.08
N GLY A 85 5.63 20.58 -5.15
CA GLY A 85 6.59 21.67 -5.24
C GLY A 85 7.69 21.70 -4.17
N GLY A 86 8.57 20.70 -4.18
CA GLY A 86 9.89 20.79 -3.53
C GLY A 86 9.95 20.87 -2.00
N ASP A 87 8.80 20.76 -1.31
CA ASP A 87 8.75 20.76 0.15
C ASP A 87 9.10 19.38 0.72
N GLU A 88 10.33 19.25 1.22
CA GLU A 88 10.85 18.01 1.81
C GLU A 88 9.96 17.47 2.95
N GLU A 89 9.34 18.34 3.76
CA GLU A 89 8.44 17.92 4.85
C GLU A 89 7.20 17.23 4.29
N LYS A 90 6.63 17.74 3.20
CA LYS A 90 5.49 17.11 2.52
C LYS A 90 5.87 15.82 1.84
N THR A 91 7.06 15.72 1.23
CA THR A 91 7.53 14.45 0.66
C THR A 91 7.74 13.38 1.75
N CYS A 92 8.26 13.76 2.92
CA CYS A 92 8.42 12.86 4.05
C CYS A 92 7.08 12.34 4.58
N LYS A 93 6.07 13.21 4.75
CA LYS A 93 4.71 12.81 5.14
C LYS A 93 4.07 11.83 4.15
N LYS A 94 4.27 12.06 2.86
CA LYS A 94 3.79 11.21 1.74
C LYS A 94 4.46 9.83 1.66
N ILE A 95 5.73 9.75 2.06
CA ILE A 95 6.51 8.50 2.06
C ILE A 95 6.23 7.66 3.31
N LYS A 96 5.95 8.30 4.45
CA LYS A 96 5.78 7.66 5.75
C LYS A 96 4.85 6.42 5.77
N PRO A 97 3.69 6.38 5.08
CA PRO A 97 2.83 5.18 5.06
C PRO A 97 3.48 3.94 4.44
N PHE A 98 4.51 4.14 3.60
CA PHE A 98 5.27 3.10 2.89
C PHE A 98 6.62 2.79 3.56
N GLN A 99 6.94 3.44 4.69
CA GLN A 99 8.26 3.40 5.30
C GLN A 99 8.39 2.28 6.35
N PHE A 100 9.45 1.49 6.24
CA PHE A 100 9.89 0.55 7.27
C PHE A 100 10.72 1.31 8.33
N SER A 101 10.49 1.02 9.61
CA SER A 101 11.30 1.61 10.70
C SER A 101 12.02 0.53 11.51
N PHE A 102 13.32 0.71 11.71
CA PHE A 102 14.20 -0.23 12.40
C PHE A 102 14.82 0.42 13.64
N ARG A 103 14.89 -0.32 14.75
CA ARG A 103 15.56 0.16 15.97
C ARG A 103 17.07 -0.06 15.98
N LEU A 104 17.53 -1.10 15.28
CA LEU A 104 18.95 -1.41 15.15
C LEU A 104 19.45 -1.10 13.74
N HIS A 105 20.55 -0.34 13.68
CA HIS A 105 21.25 -0.04 12.44
C HIS A 105 21.65 -1.31 11.66
N THR A 106 22.07 -2.37 12.35
CA THR A 106 22.46 -3.64 11.71
C THR A 106 21.30 -4.36 11.04
N ASP A 107 20.08 -4.28 11.59
CA ASP A 107 18.88 -4.87 10.99
C ASP A 107 18.40 -4.01 9.80
N TYR A 108 18.56 -2.68 9.89
CA TYR A 108 18.36 -1.74 8.78
C TYR A 108 19.33 -1.99 7.61
N GLU A 109 20.64 -2.13 7.89
CA GLU A 109 21.65 -2.44 6.88
C GLU A 109 21.36 -3.78 6.18
N LEU A 110 21.02 -4.81 6.96
CA LEU A 110 20.63 -6.13 6.44
C LEU A 110 19.41 -6.03 5.50
N PHE A 111 18.40 -5.25 5.89
CA PHE A 111 17.22 -5.00 5.07
C PHE A 111 17.56 -4.26 3.78
N CYS A 112 18.38 -3.20 3.84
CA CYS A 112 18.78 -2.43 2.66
C CYS A 112 19.54 -3.31 1.66
N VAL A 113 20.52 -4.10 2.12
CA VAL A 113 21.27 -5.02 1.26
C VAL A 113 20.34 -6.07 0.63
N GLU A 114 19.45 -6.69 1.39
CA GLU A 114 18.57 -7.71 0.82
C GLU A 114 17.50 -7.12 -0.13
N MET A 115 16.89 -6.00 0.21
CA MET A 115 15.78 -5.43 -0.58
C MET A 115 16.25 -4.57 -1.75
N MET A 116 17.19 -3.66 -1.52
CA MET A 116 17.62 -2.68 -2.52
C MET A 116 18.73 -3.25 -3.40
N ASP A 117 19.77 -3.86 -2.81
CA ASP A 117 20.94 -4.31 -3.58
C ASP A 117 20.76 -5.69 -4.24
N ARG A 118 20.05 -6.62 -3.58
CA ARG A 118 19.90 -8.01 -4.05
C ARG A 118 18.58 -8.31 -4.74
N ARG A 119 17.50 -7.62 -4.37
CA ARG A 119 16.14 -7.80 -4.93
C ARG A 119 15.67 -6.61 -5.77
N ASN A 120 16.40 -5.49 -5.75
CA ASN A 120 16.12 -4.27 -6.52
C ASN A 120 14.70 -3.69 -6.29
N LEU A 121 14.17 -3.84 -5.09
CA LEU A 121 12.83 -3.36 -4.71
C LEU A 121 12.86 -1.86 -4.37
N LYS A 122 11.86 -1.11 -4.85
CA LYS A 122 11.63 0.30 -4.52
C LYS A 122 10.91 0.43 -3.18
N VAL A 123 11.64 0.30 -2.07
CA VAL A 123 11.13 0.43 -0.70
C VAL A 123 11.74 1.59 0.06
N PHE A 124 10.99 2.15 1.00
CA PHE A 124 11.46 3.23 1.88
C PHE A 124 11.78 2.68 3.26
N ALA A 125 12.92 3.03 3.84
CA ALA A 125 13.31 2.56 5.16
C ALA A 125 14.07 3.63 5.94
N SER A 126 13.94 3.56 7.27
CA SER A 126 14.62 4.44 8.22
C SER A 126 15.09 3.66 9.45
N PHE A 127 16.13 4.15 10.11
CA PHE A 127 16.52 3.67 11.43
C PHE A 127 16.24 4.75 12.49
N GLU A 128 15.74 4.35 13.65
CA GLU A 128 15.57 5.24 14.80
C GLU A 128 16.95 5.48 15.44
N SER A 129 17.60 6.58 15.06
CA SER A 129 18.79 7.06 15.77
C SER A 129 18.40 7.51 17.17
N ASN A 130 18.62 6.66 18.17
CA ASN A 130 18.53 7.02 19.58
C ASN A 130 19.64 8.03 19.95
N THR A 131 19.49 9.28 19.52
CA THR A 131 20.25 10.43 20.01
C THR A 131 19.76 10.74 21.42
N SER A 132 20.17 9.90 22.38
CA SER A 132 20.05 10.19 23.79
C SER A 132 20.82 11.49 24.04
N VAL A 133 20.08 12.57 24.27
CA VAL A 133 20.67 13.86 24.65
C VAL A 133 21.41 13.64 25.95
N ALA A 134 22.73 13.78 25.93
CA ALA A 134 23.57 13.51 27.08
C ALA A 134 23.09 14.33 28.28
N PRO A 135 23.08 13.77 29.51
CA PRO A 135 22.79 14.56 30.70
C PRO A 135 23.85 15.66 30.77
N HIS A 136 23.41 16.91 30.78
CA HIS A 136 24.30 18.05 30.94
C HIS A 136 24.76 18.06 32.40
N ASP A 137 25.84 17.33 32.68
CA ASP A 137 26.53 17.38 33.96
C ASP A 137 27.06 18.80 34.13
N SER A 138 26.36 19.58 34.96
CA SER A 138 26.72 20.95 35.29
C SER A 138 26.71 21.09 36.81
N ASN A 139 27.47 20.18 37.41
CA ASN A 139 27.99 20.30 38.76
C ASN A 139 28.96 21.50 38.77
N VAL A 140 28.47 22.67 39.19
CA VAL A 140 29.29 23.87 39.42
C VAL A 140 29.29 24.15 40.92
N VAL A 141 30.51 24.30 41.43
CA VAL A 141 30.89 24.49 42.85
C VAL A 141 30.35 25.78 43.44
#